data_AF-A0A6N8B577-F1
#
_entry.id   AF-A0A6N8B577-F1
#
_cell.length_a   1.000
_cell.length_b   1.000
_cell.length_c   1.000
_cell.angle_alpha   90.00
_cell.angle_beta   90.00
_cell.angle_gamma   90.00
#
_symmetry.space_group_name_H-M   'P 1'
#
loop_
_entity.id
_entity.type
_entity.pdbx_description
1 polymer ?
#
loop_
_entity_poly.entity_id
_entity_poly.type
_entity_poly.pdbx_seq_one_letter_code
_entity_poly.pdbx_strand_id
1 'polypeptide(L)'
;MLKKLLFVLMCFSVMFVSQAEASSKVVKLLINNQEAPVEPGAMLSEGQVYVPLRFVAEQLGVQVQWDEQETTVNIKQLQGDNFLNGKNHNTGDSPSIMNNLIKARDLRDILDDDNDRMLADYREGHNGGDNKANDPLVIDLRKKEDYDEAHIPGAVWVAPSKNIAEIENVLKIKKLLAKHVASGGKNEIVLYCYTGNTSGLATGVLGVQGLPVRNMMYGFDIAWRGTKYVDRPIKADMEDSNGAIKKCGG
;
A
#
# COMPACT_ATOMS: atom_id res chain seq x y z
N MET A 1 -33.86 68.30 -45.95
CA MET A 1 -32.79 67.29 -46.05
C MET A 1 -31.94 67.18 -44.78
N LEU A 2 -31.76 68.25 -44.00
CA LEU A 2 -30.97 68.27 -42.76
C LEU A 2 -31.45 67.29 -41.65
N LYS A 3 -32.76 67.06 -41.50
CA LYS A 3 -33.31 66.08 -40.53
C LYS A 3 -33.02 64.61 -40.87
N LYS A 4 -32.92 64.28 -42.16
CA LYS A 4 -32.55 62.92 -42.61
C LYS A 4 -31.04 62.69 -42.44
N LEU A 5 -30.23 63.74 -42.58
CA LEU A 5 -28.78 63.69 -42.34
C LEU A 5 -28.45 63.53 -40.84
N LEU A 6 -29.19 64.20 -39.95
CA LEU A 6 -29.04 64.03 -38.50
C LEU A 6 -29.40 62.62 -38.03
N PHE A 7 -30.43 62.00 -38.62
CA PHE A 7 -30.86 60.65 -38.26
C PHE A 7 -29.85 59.58 -38.70
N VAL A 8 -29.22 59.77 -39.87
CA VAL A 8 -28.16 58.87 -40.37
C VAL A 8 -26.88 59.01 -39.55
N LEU A 9 -26.51 60.22 -39.10
CA LEU A 9 -25.35 60.43 -38.23
C LEU A 9 -25.55 59.81 -36.83
N MET A 10 -26.78 59.86 -36.30
CA MET A 10 -27.16 59.27 -35.01
C MET A 10 -27.20 57.73 -35.05
N CYS A 11 -27.47 57.11 -36.20
CA CYS A 11 -27.37 55.66 -36.36
C CYS A 11 -25.92 55.17 -36.54
N PHE A 12 -25.03 55.99 -37.12
CA PHE A 12 -23.63 55.62 -37.31
C PHE A 12 -22.82 55.62 -36.01
N SER A 13 -23.24 56.38 -34.99
CA SER A 13 -22.60 56.37 -33.67
C SER A 13 -22.93 55.13 -32.82
N VAL A 14 -23.91 54.32 -33.21
CA VAL A 14 -24.30 53.09 -32.48
C VAL A 14 -23.48 51.87 -32.96
N MET A 15 -22.72 51.99 -34.05
CA MET A 15 -21.91 50.89 -34.60
C MET A 15 -20.49 50.78 -34.03
N PHE A 16 -20.11 51.63 -33.08
CA PHE A 16 -18.87 51.52 -32.31
C PHE A 16 -19.13 51.10 -30.85
N VAL A 17 -19.96 50.07 -30.65
CA VAL A 17 -19.93 49.34 -29.38
C VAL A 17 -18.65 48.52 -29.40
N SER A 18 -17.57 49.06 -28.83
CA SER A 18 -16.36 48.29 -28.54
C SER A 18 -16.77 47.11 -27.66
N GLN A 19 -16.69 45.89 -28.20
CA GLN A 19 -16.74 44.71 -27.36
C GLN A 19 -15.48 44.71 -26.50
N ALA A 20 -15.64 44.98 -25.21
CA ALA A 20 -14.56 44.82 -24.25
C ALA A 20 -14.35 43.32 -24.05
N GLU A 21 -13.33 42.76 -24.71
CA GLU A 21 -12.83 41.44 -24.35
C GLU A 21 -12.11 41.57 -23.00
N ALA A 22 -12.68 40.96 -21.96
CA ALA A 22 -11.99 40.82 -20.69
C ALA A 22 -10.75 39.94 -20.92
N SER A 23 -9.57 40.57 -21.00
CA SER A 23 -8.29 39.86 -20.98
C SER A 23 -8.08 39.27 -19.58
N SER A 24 -8.57 38.05 -19.35
CA SER A 24 -8.23 37.34 -18.11
C SER A 24 -6.73 37.06 -18.14
N LYS A 25 -5.97 37.64 -17.20
CA LYS A 25 -4.59 37.21 -16.96
C LYS A 25 -4.62 35.75 -16.52
N VAL A 26 -4.36 34.84 -17.45
CA VAL A 26 -4.29 33.40 -17.16
C VAL A 26 -3.02 33.14 -16.37
N VAL A 27 -3.17 32.65 -15.13
CA VAL A 27 -2.04 32.23 -14.30
C VAL A 27 -1.63 30.82 -14.74
N LYS A 28 -0.41 30.68 -15.25
CA LYS A 28 0.16 29.39 -15.64
C LYS A 28 0.80 28.70 -14.43
N LEU A 29 0.57 27.40 -14.31
CA LEU A 29 1.17 26.55 -13.27
C LEU A 29 2.26 25.67 -13.89
N LEU A 30 3.42 25.61 -13.25
CA LEU A 30 4.56 24.81 -13.67
C LEU A 30 4.86 23.75 -12.62
N ILE A 31 4.98 22.50 -13.04
CA ILE A 31 5.43 21.37 -12.21
C ILE A 31 6.71 20.83 -12.83
N ASN A 32 7.81 20.83 -12.08
CA ASN A 32 9.11 20.37 -12.56
C ASN A 32 9.49 21.03 -13.91
N ASN A 33 9.23 22.33 -14.02
CA ASN A 33 9.43 23.15 -15.24
C ASN A 33 8.54 22.79 -16.45
N GLN A 34 7.52 21.95 -16.29
CA GLN A 34 6.53 21.68 -17.34
C GLN A 34 5.19 22.34 -17.02
N GLU A 35 4.57 22.95 -18.03
CA GLU A 35 3.23 23.56 -17.89
C GLU A 35 2.19 22.47 -17.62
N ALA A 36 1.48 22.59 -16.50
CA ALA A 36 0.47 21.64 -16.09
C ALA A 36 -0.92 22.14 -16.54
N PRO A 37 -1.69 21.33 -17.29
CA PRO A 37 -3.08 21.66 -17.58
C PRO A 37 -3.91 21.50 -16.31
N VAL A 38 -4.61 22.57 -15.88
CA VAL A 38 -5.41 22.58 -14.66
C VAL A 38 -6.77 23.17 -14.95
N GLU A 39 -7.83 22.42 -14.60
CA GLU A 39 -9.22 22.84 -14.74
C GLU A 39 -9.97 22.60 -13.41
N PRO A 40 -10.59 23.62 -12.81
CA PRO A 40 -10.56 25.03 -13.22
C PRO A 40 -9.15 25.62 -13.11
N GLY A 41 -8.79 26.57 -13.99
CA GLY A 41 -7.48 27.21 -13.96
C GLY A 41 -7.20 27.99 -12.65
N ALA A 42 -5.93 28.29 -12.39
CA ALA A 42 -5.57 29.18 -11.28
C ALA A 42 -6.10 30.60 -11.50
N MET A 43 -6.57 31.24 -10.44
CA MET A 43 -7.21 32.55 -10.48
C MET A 43 -6.39 33.58 -9.70
N LEU A 44 -6.17 34.75 -10.28
CA LEU A 44 -5.59 35.89 -9.57
C LEU A 44 -6.73 36.79 -9.08
N SER A 45 -6.91 36.89 -7.77
CA SER A 45 -7.89 37.78 -7.16
C SER A 45 -7.26 38.54 -6.00
N GLU A 46 -7.48 39.86 -5.94
CA GLU A 46 -6.97 40.74 -4.87
C GLU A 46 -5.44 40.59 -4.61
N GLY A 47 -4.66 40.34 -5.66
CA GLY A 47 -3.20 40.15 -5.55
C GLY A 47 -2.78 38.77 -5.04
N GLN A 48 -3.71 37.86 -4.80
CA GLN A 48 -3.45 36.48 -4.39
C GLN A 48 -3.78 35.51 -5.52
N VAL A 49 -2.92 34.50 -5.69
CA VAL A 49 -3.16 33.41 -6.65
C VAL A 49 -3.86 32.27 -5.91
N TYR A 50 -5.07 31.95 -6.36
CA TYR A 50 -5.84 30.80 -5.91
C TYR A 50 -5.59 29.63 -6.86
N VAL A 51 -5.09 28.53 -6.30
CA VAL A 51 -4.80 27.30 -7.03
C VAL A 51 -5.79 26.22 -6.59
N PRO A 52 -6.37 25.42 -7.51
CA PRO A 52 -7.30 24.36 -7.13
C PRO A 52 -6.67 23.36 -6.16
N LEU A 53 -7.33 23.15 -5.02
CA LEU A 53 -6.86 22.24 -3.97
C LEU A 53 -6.67 20.81 -4.48
N ARG A 54 -7.62 20.28 -5.26
CA ARG A 54 -7.54 18.93 -5.85
C ARG A 54 -6.28 18.74 -6.68
N PHE A 55 -5.98 19.72 -7.53
CA PHE A 55 -4.80 19.69 -8.37
C PHE A 55 -3.53 19.58 -7.53
N VAL A 56 -3.35 20.44 -6.52
CA VAL A 56 -2.17 20.41 -5.66
C VAL A 56 -2.07 19.08 -4.90
N ALA A 57 -3.17 18.63 -4.29
CA ALA A 57 -3.18 17.41 -3.49
C ALA A 57 -2.87 16.15 -4.32
N GLU A 58 -3.43 16.02 -5.53
CA GLU A 58 -3.19 14.86 -6.40
C GLU A 58 -1.75 14.83 -6.93
N GLN A 59 -1.14 16.00 -7.18
CA GLN A 59 0.28 16.09 -7.54
C GLN A 59 1.21 15.68 -6.40
N LEU A 60 0.74 15.79 -5.15
CA LEU A 60 1.41 15.27 -3.96
C LEU A 60 1.09 13.79 -3.69
N GLY A 61 0.41 13.11 -4.61
CA GLY A 61 0.05 11.69 -4.52
C GLY A 61 -1.17 11.40 -3.65
N VAL A 62 -1.94 12.43 -3.29
CA VAL A 62 -3.06 12.31 -2.37
C VAL A 62 -4.40 12.33 -3.12
N GLN A 63 -5.28 11.37 -2.81
CA GLN A 63 -6.61 11.33 -3.39
C GLN A 63 -7.55 12.33 -2.68
N VAL A 64 -8.25 13.14 -3.48
CA VAL A 64 -9.28 14.07 -3.01
C VAL A 64 -10.67 13.59 -3.44
N GLN A 65 -11.58 13.45 -2.50
CA GLN A 65 -12.97 13.03 -2.73
C GLN A 65 -13.93 14.10 -2.22
N TRP A 66 -14.97 14.41 -2.98
CA TRP A 66 -16.07 15.27 -2.52
C TRP A 66 -17.16 14.39 -1.92
N ASP A 67 -17.56 14.70 -0.70
CA ASP A 67 -18.74 14.13 -0.07
C ASP A 67 -19.91 15.10 -0.24
N GLU A 68 -20.87 14.74 -1.09
CA GLU A 68 -22.04 15.56 -1.37
C GLU A 68 -23.01 15.65 -0.18
N GLN A 69 -23.09 14.60 0.64
CA GLN A 69 -24.03 14.53 1.75
C GLN A 69 -23.58 15.47 2.88
N GLU A 70 -22.29 15.42 3.20
CA GLU A 70 -21.69 16.22 4.27
C GLU A 70 -21.11 17.55 3.77
N THR A 71 -21.22 17.85 2.47
CA THR A 71 -20.62 19.04 1.84
C THR A 71 -19.14 19.24 2.20
N THR A 72 -18.39 18.14 2.26
CA THR A 72 -17.03 18.11 2.80
C THR A 72 -16.03 17.58 1.77
N VAL A 73 -14.83 18.19 1.74
CA VAL A 73 -13.70 17.69 0.95
C VAL A 73 -12.89 16.72 1.80
N ASN A 74 -12.85 15.45 1.40
CA ASN A 74 -12.06 14.40 2.03
C ASN A 74 -10.71 14.25 1.33
N ILE A 75 -9.63 14.49 2.07
CA ILE A 75 -8.24 14.30 1.62
C ILE A 75 -7.67 13.11 2.39
N LYS A 76 -7.44 11.99 1.72
CA LYS A 76 -6.98 10.76 2.40
C LYS A 76 -5.48 10.80 2.63
N GLN A 77 -5.04 10.68 3.87
CA GLN A 77 -3.60 10.59 4.18
C GLN A 77 -2.93 9.45 3.41
N LEU A 78 -1.70 9.69 2.94
CA LEU A 78 -0.89 8.68 2.25
C LEU A 78 -0.77 7.44 3.14
N GLN A 79 -1.14 6.28 2.62
CA GLN A 79 -1.03 5.00 3.35
C GLN A 79 0.42 4.72 3.79
N GLY A 80 1.39 5.27 3.05
CA GLY A 80 2.81 5.27 3.42
C GLY A 80 3.12 5.95 4.76
N ASP A 81 2.45 7.04 5.13
CA ASP A 81 2.71 7.69 6.42
C ASP A 81 2.31 6.77 7.58
N ASN A 82 1.17 6.08 7.45
CA ASN A 82 0.74 5.12 8.45
C ASN A 82 1.74 3.98 8.58
N PHE A 83 2.25 3.46 7.45
CA PHE A 83 3.28 2.44 7.47
C PHE A 83 4.58 2.93 8.13
N LEU A 84 5.11 4.09 7.72
CA LEU A 84 6.37 4.62 8.26
C LEU A 84 6.29 4.94 9.75
N ASN A 85 5.10 5.31 10.24
CA ASN A 85 4.84 5.53 11.66
C ASN A 85 4.42 4.26 12.42
N GLY A 86 4.35 3.10 11.76
CA GLY A 86 3.93 1.83 12.37
C GLY A 86 2.49 1.81 12.90
N LYS A 87 1.60 2.52 12.21
CA LYS A 87 0.15 2.63 12.48
C LYS A 87 -0.71 1.74 11.59
N ASN A 88 -0.08 0.96 10.72
CA ASN A 88 -0.71 0.01 9.80
C ASN A 88 -1.20 -1.27 10.50
N HIS A 89 -0.93 -1.43 11.79
CA HIS A 89 -1.38 -2.55 12.62
C HIS A 89 -1.92 -2.03 13.96
N ASN A 90 -3.03 -2.61 14.44
CA ASN A 90 -3.56 -2.31 15.77
C ASN A 90 -2.79 -3.12 16.83
N THR A 91 -1.59 -2.65 17.21
CA THR A 91 -0.74 -3.35 18.20
C THR A 91 -1.02 -2.94 19.65
N GLY A 92 -1.77 -1.85 19.88
CA GLY A 92 -1.98 -1.28 21.22
C GLY A 92 -0.75 -0.56 21.79
N ASP A 93 0.41 -0.73 21.15
CA ASP A 93 1.67 -0.06 21.47
C ASP A 93 1.73 1.37 20.93
N SER A 94 2.65 2.15 21.47
CA SER A 94 3.03 3.45 20.88
C SER A 94 3.45 3.26 19.41
N PRO A 95 2.93 4.07 18.47
CA PRO A 95 3.31 4.00 17.07
C PRO A 95 4.82 4.06 16.86
N SER A 96 5.38 3.05 16.20
CA SER A 96 6.80 2.96 15.88
C SER A 96 7.02 2.09 14.66
N ILE A 97 8.03 2.42 13.84
CA ILE A 97 8.43 1.60 12.69
C ILE A 97 8.69 0.13 13.08
N MET A 98 9.03 -0.13 14.35
CA MET A 98 9.22 -1.47 14.88
C MET A 98 7.94 -2.33 14.86
N ASN A 99 6.76 -1.73 14.83
CA ASN A 99 5.48 -2.45 14.70
C ASN A 99 5.38 -3.19 13.35
N ASN A 100 6.17 -2.78 12.35
CA ASN A 100 6.29 -3.46 11.06
C ASN A 100 7.21 -4.68 11.10
N LEU A 101 7.77 -5.02 12.26
CA LEU A 101 8.63 -6.18 12.45
C LEU A 101 7.92 -7.20 13.34
N ILE A 102 8.16 -8.48 13.06
CA ILE A 102 7.72 -9.60 13.90
C ILE A 102 8.89 -10.54 14.17
N LYS A 103 9.08 -10.99 15.41
CA LYS A 103 10.10 -12.00 15.71
C LYS A 103 9.59 -13.36 15.24
N ALA A 104 10.49 -14.23 14.79
CA ALA A 104 10.11 -15.59 14.38
C ALA A 104 9.42 -16.37 15.51
N ARG A 105 9.81 -16.15 16.77
CA ARG A 105 9.13 -16.74 17.93
C ARG A 105 7.67 -16.30 18.01
N ASP A 106 7.44 -14.99 17.99
CA ASP A 106 6.09 -14.44 18.07
C ASP A 106 5.23 -14.90 16.88
N LEU A 107 5.82 -15.01 15.68
CA LEU A 107 5.14 -15.57 14.52
C LEU A 107 4.76 -17.04 14.74
N ARG A 108 5.71 -17.88 15.18
CA ARG A 108 5.43 -19.29 15.48
C ARG A 108 4.34 -19.43 16.54
N ASP A 109 4.42 -18.67 17.62
CA ASP A 109 3.45 -18.74 18.72
C ASP A 109 2.05 -18.24 18.29
N ILE A 110 1.96 -17.40 17.25
CA ILE A 110 0.69 -17.05 16.61
C ILE A 110 0.18 -18.22 15.76
N LEU A 111 1.05 -18.81 14.94
CA LEU A 111 0.69 -19.92 14.05
C LEU A 111 0.40 -21.25 14.78
N ASP A 112 0.82 -21.39 16.05
CA ASP A 112 0.67 -22.58 16.93
C ASP A 112 0.09 -22.14 18.27
N ASP A 113 -1.06 -21.45 18.24
CA ASP A 113 -1.62 -20.77 19.41
C ASP A 113 -2.29 -21.72 20.44
N ASP A 114 -2.57 -22.97 20.06
CA ASP A 114 -2.99 -24.06 20.93
C ASP A 114 -1.83 -24.99 21.36
N ASN A 115 -0.60 -24.72 20.90
CA ASN A 115 0.64 -25.39 21.26
C ASN A 115 0.65 -26.90 20.98
N ASP A 116 -0.11 -27.37 20.00
CA ASP A 116 -0.11 -28.76 19.56
C ASP A 116 1.02 -29.08 18.56
N ARG A 117 1.77 -28.04 18.14
CA ARG A 117 2.85 -28.05 17.15
C ARG A 117 2.37 -28.28 15.72
N MET A 118 1.08 -28.12 15.46
CA MET A 118 0.49 -28.03 14.13
C MET A 118 0.32 -26.56 13.79
N LEU A 119 1.27 -26.05 13.03
CA LEU A 119 1.20 -24.67 12.53
C LEU A 119 0.06 -24.55 11.51
N ALA A 120 -0.66 -23.43 11.55
CA ALA A 120 -1.86 -23.30 10.75
C ALA A 120 -1.62 -23.30 9.24
N ASP A 121 -2.45 -24.05 8.50
CA ASP A 121 -2.38 -24.17 7.05
C ASP A 121 -3.75 -23.96 6.40
N TYR A 122 -4.01 -22.70 6.01
CA TYR A 122 -5.25 -22.29 5.37
C TYR A 122 -5.25 -22.46 3.84
N ARG A 123 -4.28 -23.21 3.28
CA ARG A 123 -4.26 -23.52 1.85
C ARG A 123 -5.36 -24.51 1.48
N GLU A 124 -5.76 -24.48 0.21
CA GLU A 124 -6.84 -25.34 -0.29
C GLU A 124 -6.46 -26.83 -0.16
N GLY A 125 -7.25 -27.60 0.60
CA GLY A 125 -7.03 -29.04 0.80
C GLY A 125 -6.21 -29.41 2.03
N HIS A 126 -5.77 -28.43 2.84
CA HIS A 126 -5.06 -28.66 4.09
C HIS A 126 -5.97 -28.39 5.29
N ASN A 127 -5.81 -29.18 6.37
CA ASN A 127 -6.55 -28.96 7.61
C ASN A 127 -5.89 -27.78 8.32
N GLY A 128 -6.70 -26.81 8.76
CA GLY A 128 -6.25 -25.55 9.35
C GLY A 128 -5.24 -25.67 10.48
N GLY A 129 -5.04 -26.85 11.07
CA GLY A 129 -4.02 -27.13 12.09
C GLY A 129 -4.40 -26.54 13.43
N ASP A 130 -4.79 -25.27 13.44
CA ASP A 130 -5.27 -24.51 14.57
C ASP A 130 -6.81 -24.56 14.73
N ASN A 131 -7.28 -24.28 15.94
CA ASN A 131 -8.70 -24.09 16.25
C ASN A 131 -9.14 -22.61 16.20
N LYS A 132 -8.24 -21.67 15.94
CA LYS A 132 -8.50 -20.23 16.11
C LYS A 132 -8.08 -19.43 14.89
N ALA A 133 -9.10 -18.94 14.20
CA ALA A 133 -8.95 -18.03 13.09
C ALA A 133 -8.44 -16.65 13.56
N ASN A 134 -7.11 -16.42 13.51
CA ASN A 134 -6.47 -15.11 13.71
C ASN A 134 -5.03 -15.03 13.16
N ASP A 135 -4.67 -15.92 12.25
CA ASP A 135 -3.30 -15.99 11.76
C ASP A 135 -3.01 -15.01 10.64
N PRO A 136 -1.78 -14.49 10.51
CA PRO A 136 -1.40 -13.70 9.36
C PRO A 136 -1.22 -14.58 8.12
N LEU A 137 -1.41 -13.99 6.94
CA LEU A 137 -0.98 -14.61 5.69
C LEU A 137 0.56 -14.56 5.59
N VAL A 138 1.22 -15.71 5.66
CA VAL A 138 2.68 -15.80 5.56
C VAL A 138 3.11 -15.97 4.10
N ILE A 139 4.00 -15.12 3.60
CA ILE A 139 4.49 -15.17 2.20
C ILE A 139 6.01 -15.32 2.17
N ASP A 140 6.46 -16.36 1.46
CA ASP A 140 7.87 -16.63 1.20
C ASP A 140 8.35 -15.88 -0.07
N LEU A 141 9.41 -15.07 0.07
CA LEU A 141 10.02 -14.32 -1.02
C LEU A 141 11.33 -14.93 -1.55
N ARG A 142 11.70 -16.12 -1.06
CA ARG A 142 12.84 -16.90 -1.57
C ARG A 142 12.54 -17.44 -2.98
N LYS A 143 13.54 -18.09 -3.56
CA LYS A 143 13.38 -18.82 -4.82
C LYS A 143 12.30 -19.89 -4.69
N LYS A 144 11.63 -20.20 -5.80
CA LYS A 144 10.56 -21.22 -5.82
C LYS A 144 11.10 -22.58 -5.40
N GLU A 145 12.30 -22.93 -5.86
CA GLU A 145 12.93 -24.21 -5.57
C GLU A 145 13.20 -24.39 -4.06
N ASP A 146 13.66 -23.33 -3.39
CA ASP A 146 13.93 -23.36 -1.95
C ASP A 146 12.64 -23.40 -1.12
N TYR A 147 11.57 -22.73 -1.60
CA TYR A 147 10.24 -22.86 -1.02
C TYR A 147 9.74 -24.30 -1.16
N ASP A 148 9.82 -24.88 -2.37
CA ASP A 148 9.33 -26.22 -2.64
C ASP A 148 10.04 -27.29 -1.83
N GLU A 149 11.33 -27.08 -1.53
CA GLU A 149 12.10 -27.96 -0.66
C GLU A 149 11.72 -27.81 0.81
N ALA A 150 11.69 -26.60 1.36
CA ALA A 150 11.38 -26.39 2.77
C ALA A 150 10.96 -24.94 3.04
N HIS A 151 9.76 -24.73 3.55
CA HIS A 151 9.22 -23.42 3.95
C HIS A 151 8.55 -23.47 5.33
N ILE A 152 8.21 -22.29 5.87
CA ILE A 152 7.36 -22.18 7.05
C ILE A 152 6.02 -22.84 6.74
N PRO A 153 5.50 -23.76 7.56
CA PRO A 153 4.22 -24.42 7.28
C PRO A 153 3.08 -23.41 7.09
N GLY A 154 2.22 -23.69 6.11
CA GLY A 154 1.12 -22.81 5.70
C GLY A 154 1.54 -21.58 4.89
N ALA A 155 2.84 -21.29 4.77
CA ALA A 155 3.30 -20.16 3.96
C ALA A 155 3.01 -20.37 2.47
N VAL A 156 2.69 -19.28 1.77
CA VAL A 156 2.43 -19.29 0.33
C VAL A 156 3.58 -18.66 -0.44
N TRP A 157 3.79 -19.17 -1.66
CA TRP A 157 4.72 -18.57 -2.61
C TRP A 157 3.96 -17.85 -3.73
N VAL A 158 4.26 -16.56 -3.93
CA VAL A 158 3.62 -15.74 -4.98
C VAL A 158 4.58 -15.51 -6.14
N ALA A 159 5.74 -14.94 -5.84
CA ALA A 159 6.80 -14.52 -6.76
C ALA A 159 8.09 -14.32 -5.93
N PRO A 160 9.29 -14.39 -6.55
CA PRO A 160 10.51 -14.06 -5.83
C PRO A 160 10.55 -12.56 -5.49
N SER A 161 11.34 -12.21 -4.47
CA SER A 161 11.47 -10.83 -3.98
C SER A 161 11.66 -9.73 -5.04
N LYS A 162 12.37 -10.00 -6.15
CA LYS A 162 12.59 -9.03 -7.24
C LYS A 162 11.28 -8.60 -7.93
N ASN A 163 10.29 -9.48 -8.00
CA ASN A 163 9.07 -9.31 -8.78
C ASN A 163 7.84 -9.07 -7.89
N ILE A 164 7.97 -9.17 -6.56
CA ILE A 164 6.82 -9.14 -5.64
C ILE A 164 6.00 -7.84 -5.70
N ALA A 165 6.65 -6.73 -6.08
CA ALA A 165 6.02 -5.41 -6.19
C ALA A 165 5.44 -5.12 -7.59
N GLU A 166 5.54 -6.05 -8.54
CA GLU A 166 4.86 -5.93 -9.84
C GLU A 166 3.34 -5.95 -9.66
N ILE A 167 2.62 -5.19 -10.48
CA ILE A 167 1.17 -4.96 -10.32
C ILE A 167 0.40 -6.29 -10.26
N GLU A 168 0.72 -7.24 -11.13
CA GLU A 168 0.06 -8.55 -11.15
C GLU A 168 0.27 -9.35 -9.84
N ASN A 169 1.46 -9.28 -9.27
CA ASN A 169 1.82 -9.98 -8.04
C ASN A 169 1.17 -9.30 -6.83
N VAL A 170 1.11 -7.98 -6.80
CA VAL A 170 0.38 -7.22 -5.78
C VAL A 170 -1.12 -7.54 -5.81
N LEU A 171 -1.72 -7.64 -7.00
CA LEU A 171 -3.13 -8.05 -7.15
C LEU A 171 -3.36 -9.49 -6.66
N LYS A 172 -2.43 -10.41 -6.95
CA LYS A 172 -2.46 -11.79 -6.45
C LYS A 172 -2.37 -11.84 -4.92
N ILE A 173 -1.47 -11.06 -4.31
CA ILE A 173 -1.35 -10.92 -2.84
C ILE A 173 -2.67 -10.41 -2.24
N LYS A 174 -3.26 -9.35 -2.81
CA LYS A 174 -4.54 -8.80 -2.34
C LYS A 174 -5.68 -9.84 -2.41
N LYS A 175 -5.74 -10.62 -3.48
CA LYS A 175 -6.73 -11.70 -3.63
C LYS A 175 -6.50 -12.81 -2.60
N LEU A 176 -5.26 -13.21 -2.36
CA LEU A 176 -4.91 -14.20 -1.35
C LEU A 176 -5.26 -13.72 0.06
N LEU A 177 -4.93 -12.48 0.41
CA LEU A 177 -5.29 -11.87 1.69
C LEU A 177 -6.81 -11.80 1.88
N ALA A 178 -7.57 -11.42 0.85
CA ALA A 178 -9.02 -11.39 0.93
C ALA A 178 -9.62 -12.79 1.17
N LYS A 179 -9.09 -13.82 0.49
CA LYS A 179 -9.50 -15.22 0.73
C LYS A 179 -9.13 -15.67 2.15
N HIS A 180 -7.91 -15.37 2.59
CA HIS A 180 -7.40 -15.68 3.93
C HIS A 180 -8.30 -15.09 5.02
N VAL A 181 -8.63 -13.81 4.91
CA VAL A 181 -9.54 -13.12 5.85
C VAL A 181 -10.96 -13.69 5.80
N ALA A 182 -11.46 -14.04 4.61
CA ALA A 182 -12.78 -14.67 4.48
C ALA A 182 -12.84 -16.06 5.14
N SER A 183 -11.71 -16.76 5.23
CA SER A 183 -11.57 -18.02 5.97
C SER A 183 -11.34 -17.82 7.49
N GLY A 184 -11.36 -16.57 7.97
CA GLY A 184 -11.19 -16.21 9.38
C GLY A 184 -9.76 -15.82 9.78
N GLY A 185 -8.81 -15.84 8.85
CA GLY A 185 -7.47 -15.35 9.09
C GLY A 185 -7.42 -13.84 9.38
N LYS A 186 -6.33 -13.38 10.00
CA LYS A 186 -6.10 -11.97 10.30
C LYS A 186 -5.81 -11.18 9.03
N ASN A 187 -6.27 -9.94 8.98
CA ASN A 187 -5.91 -8.97 7.94
C ASN A 187 -4.47 -8.44 8.13
N GLU A 188 -3.50 -9.35 8.07
CA GLU A 188 -2.07 -9.10 8.25
C GLU A 188 -1.29 -10.03 7.32
N ILE A 189 -0.21 -9.53 6.74
CA ILE A 189 0.72 -10.29 5.91
C ILE A 189 2.08 -10.30 6.59
N VAL A 190 2.69 -11.46 6.73
CA VAL A 190 4.08 -11.58 7.19
C VAL A 190 4.96 -12.04 6.04
N LEU A 191 5.93 -11.20 5.68
CA LEU A 191 6.90 -11.49 4.63
C LEU A 191 8.20 -12.01 5.25
N TYR A 192 8.81 -12.99 4.60
CA TYR A 192 10.16 -13.40 4.92
C TYR A 192 10.99 -13.73 3.67
N CYS A 193 12.30 -13.68 3.82
CA CYS A 193 13.27 -14.24 2.88
C CYS A 193 14.31 -15.06 3.66
N TYR A 194 15.47 -15.35 3.07
CA TYR A 194 16.55 -16.09 3.74
C TYR A 194 16.98 -15.45 5.07
N THR A 195 17.27 -14.15 5.07
CA THR A 195 17.89 -13.45 6.22
C THR A 195 17.11 -12.23 6.71
N GLY A 196 15.92 -11.99 6.17
CA GLY A 196 15.04 -10.88 6.59
C GLY A 196 15.34 -9.53 5.94
N ASN A 197 16.45 -9.40 5.19
CA ASN A 197 16.85 -8.13 4.56
C ASN A 197 15.95 -7.77 3.36
N THR A 198 15.86 -8.69 2.39
CA THR A 198 15.09 -8.44 1.17
C THR A 198 13.59 -8.37 1.45
N SER A 199 13.09 -9.18 2.38
CA SER A 199 11.71 -9.08 2.85
C SER A 199 11.46 -7.77 3.59
N GLY A 200 12.44 -7.19 4.28
CA GLY A 200 12.34 -5.86 4.86
C GLY A 200 12.12 -4.76 3.80
N LEU A 201 12.88 -4.80 2.70
CA LEU A 201 12.70 -3.87 1.57
C LEU A 201 11.32 -4.06 0.90
N ALA A 202 10.93 -5.30 0.64
CA ALA A 202 9.61 -5.61 0.07
C ALA A 202 8.46 -5.17 0.98
N THR A 203 8.61 -5.34 2.30
CA THR A 203 7.65 -4.86 3.30
C THR A 203 7.51 -3.34 3.22
N GLY A 204 8.61 -2.60 3.06
CA GLY A 204 8.55 -1.16 2.84
C GLY A 204 7.75 -0.77 1.61
N VAL A 205 8.04 -1.38 0.45
CA VAL A 205 7.36 -1.09 -0.82
C VAL A 205 5.86 -1.43 -0.76
N LEU A 206 5.51 -2.62 -0.25
CA LEU A 206 4.11 -3.05 -0.16
C LEU A 206 3.35 -2.28 0.93
N GLY A 207 4.02 -1.93 2.02
CA GLY A 207 3.46 -1.15 3.12
C GLY A 207 3.08 0.26 2.71
N VAL A 208 3.92 0.94 1.92
CA VAL A 208 3.56 2.27 1.40
C VAL A 208 2.42 2.25 0.38
N GLN A 209 2.17 1.10 -0.24
CA GLN A 209 0.98 0.84 -1.07
C GLN A 209 -0.26 0.45 -0.24
N GLY A 210 -0.16 0.50 1.09
CA GLY A 210 -1.24 0.26 2.05
C GLY A 210 -1.57 -1.19 2.32
N LEU A 211 -0.69 -2.13 1.97
CA LEU A 211 -0.87 -3.51 2.42
C LEU A 211 -0.50 -3.63 3.92
N PRO A 212 -1.24 -4.42 4.71
CA PRO A 212 -0.96 -4.62 6.13
C PRO A 212 0.20 -5.62 6.30
N VAL A 213 1.41 -5.23 5.90
CA VAL A 213 2.59 -6.11 5.88
C VAL A 213 3.49 -5.92 7.10
N ARG A 214 4.16 -7.00 7.52
CA ARG A 214 5.26 -7.03 8.49
C ARG A 214 6.41 -7.87 7.95
N ASN A 215 7.62 -7.54 8.36
CA ASN A 215 8.83 -8.31 8.05
C ASN A 215 9.16 -9.27 9.20
N MET A 216 9.37 -10.55 8.91
CA MET A 216 9.92 -11.48 9.88
C MET A 216 11.41 -11.19 10.12
N MET A 217 11.75 -10.84 11.36
CA MET A 217 13.11 -10.50 11.75
C MET A 217 14.07 -11.66 11.50
N TYR A 218 15.19 -11.35 10.87
CA TYR A 218 16.28 -12.27 10.51
C TYR A 218 15.91 -13.40 9.54
N GLY A 219 14.67 -13.49 9.05
CA GLY A 219 14.31 -14.43 7.98
C GLY A 219 14.40 -15.91 8.34
N PHE A 220 14.19 -16.74 7.32
CA PHE A 220 14.02 -18.19 7.45
C PHE A 220 15.28 -18.90 7.95
N ASP A 221 16.43 -18.62 7.36
CA ASP A 221 17.66 -19.36 7.67
C ASP A 221 18.18 -19.03 9.07
N ILE A 222 18.14 -17.76 9.45
CA ILE A 222 18.76 -17.28 10.68
C ILE A 222 17.83 -17.46 11.88
N ALA A 223 16.56 -17.06 11.77
CA ALA A 223 15.65 -17.10 12.92
C ALA A 223 14.80 -18.38 12.97
N TRP A 224 14.23 -18.82 11.84
CA TRP A 224 13.29 -19.95 11.82
C TRP A 224 14.01 -21.29 11.93
N ARG A 225 14.79 -21.65 10.91
CA ARG A 225 15.62 -22.87 10.85
C ARG A 225 16.79 -22.77 11.83
N GLY A 226 17.40 -21.61 11.90
CA GLY A 226 18.62 -21.39 12.66
C GLY A 226 19.87 -21.80 11.92
N THR A 227 20.90 -20.96 12.04
CA THR A 227 22.26 -21.28 11.57
C THR A 227 23.20 -21.48 12.76
N LYS A 228 24.35 -22.10 12.53
CA LYS A 228 25.40 -22.35 13.54
C LYS A 228 25.98 -21.09 14.21
N TYR A 229 25.63 -19.90 13.73
CA TYR A 229 26.23 -18.63 14.17
C TYR A 229 25.25 -17.71 14.93
N VAL A 230 24.08 -18.22 15.33
CA VAL A 230 23.03 -17.42 15.96
C VAL A 230 22.80 -17.89 17.37
N ASP A 231 22.81 -16.96 18.33
CA ASP A 231 22.68 -17.28 19.76
C ASP A 231 21.34 -17.94 20.12
N ARG A 232 20.23 -17.60 19.41
CA ARG A 232 18.87 -18.04 19.78
C ARG A 232 17.89 -18.23 18.61
N PRO A 233 18.19 -19.05 17.59
CA PRO A 233 17.18 -19.45 16.61
C PRO A 233 16.10 -20.32 17.26
N ILE A 234 14.88 -20.31 16.70
CA ILE A 234 13.78 -21.09 17.27
C ILE A 234 13.80 -22.57 16.84
N LYS A 235 14.50 -22.91 15.74
CA LYS A 235 14.57 -24.28 15.19
C LYS A 235 13.18 -24.90 15.00
N ALA A 236 12.28 -24.14 14.37
CA ALA A 236 10.89 -24.55 14.17
C ALA A 236 10.74 -25.52 13.00
N ASP A 237 9.62 -26.24 12.98
CA ASP A 237 9.28 -27.17 11.90
C ASP A 237 9.06 -26.44 10.58
N MET A 238 9.29 -27.18 9.49
CA MET A 238 9.15 -26.73 8.10
C MET A 238 8.26 -27.73 7.37
N GLU A 239 7.83 -27.39 6.16
CA GLU A 239 7.20 -28.35 5.26
C GLU A 239 7.72 -28.20 3.84
N ASP A 240 7.59 -29.25 3.03
CA ASP A 240 7.78 -29.15 1.58
C ASP A 240 6.47 -28.78 0.86
N SER A 241 6.55 -28.57 -0.45
CA SER A 241 5.38 -28.24 -1.29
C SER A 241 4.26 -29.27 -1.29
N ASN A 242 4.49 -30.49 -0.79
CA ASN A 242 3.47 -31.53 -0.64
C ASN A 242 2.86 -31.55 0.77
N GLY A 243 3.26 -30.64 1.66
CA GLY A 243 2.84 -30.60 3.06
C GLY A 243 3.55 -31.62 3.95
N ALA A 244 4.65 -32.23 3.50
CA ALA A 244 5.39 -33.17 4.34
C ALA A 244 6.24 -32.40 5.36
N ILE A 245 5.98 -32.61 6.64
CA ILE A 245 6.69 -31.94 7.74
C ILE A 245 8.17 -32.37 7.78
N LYS A 246 9.05 -31.36 7.80
CA LYS A 246 10.51 -31.47 7.94
C LYS A 246 10.93 -30.84 9.27
N LYS A 247 11.37 -31.68 10.22
CA LYS A 247 11.89 -31.22 11.51
C LYS A 247 13.24 -30.54 11.34
N CYS A 248 13.48 -29.48 12.10
CA CYS A 248 14.76 -28.81 12.11
C CYS A 248 15.82 -29.63 12.88
N GLY A 249 16.92 -30.01 12.21
CA GLY A 249 18.08 -30.64 12.84
C GLY A 249 18.11 -32.18 12.85
N GLY A 250 17.51 -32.83 11.85
CA GLY A 250 17.75 -34.25 11.54
C GLY A 250 19.15 -34.52 11.01
#